data_AF-A0A6A4W6D2-F1
#
_entry.id   AF-A0A6A4W6D2-F1
#
_cell.length_a   1.000
_cell.length_b   1.000
_cell.length_c   1.000
_cell.angle_alpha   90.00
_cell.angle_beta   90.00
_cell.angle_gamma   90.00
#
_symmetry.space_group_name_H-M   'P 1'
#
loop_
_entity.id
_entity.type
_entity.pdbx_description
1 polymer ?
#
loop_
_entity_poly.entity_id
_entity_poly.type
_entity_poly.pdbx_seq_one_letter_code
_entity_poly.pdbx_strand_id
1 'polypeptide(L)'
;MEGAGSGVKRVPSLVAPDVAQAVRRSVATTLRQKKVAFPCYFMTDMTWFSLPADLDELPDMVQQQLFEELLDKEAQKELEADAPIINWNLDVTERLGSRLYALWNRTAGDCLLDSVLQTTWGVFDRENTLRRALFDSLHEAASAFYPRWYEYELQQTERLEYRLDEDQLRHDWLQLLALGKPGTPLEQLHVWTLAHIIRRPIIVYGVKYVKSFRGEPLGYARFEGESGREVTLGCMKGFGCCN
;
A
#
# COMPACT_ATOMS: atom_id res chain seq x y z
N MET A 1 21.50 -3.13 -3.45
CA MET A 1 21.46 -3.68 -4.82
C MET A 1 20.15 -3.24 -5.41
N GLU A 2 20.22 -2.33 -6.38
CA GLU A 2 19.09 -1.67 -7.03
C GLU A 2 18.41 -2.64 -7.99
N GLY A 3 17.07 -2.74 -7.89
CA GLY A 3 16.24 -3.57 -8.74
C GLY A 3 16.10 -2.99 -10.15
N ALA A 4 16.08 -3.89 -11.12
CA ALA A 4 16.04 -3.70 -12.56
C ALA A 4 15.04 -2.63 -13.04
N GLY A 5 15.58 -1.56 -13.59
CA GLY A 5 14.90 -0.58 -14.44
C GLY A 5 15.98 0.25 -15.07
N SER A 6 16.11 0.25 -16.40
CA SER A 6 17.29 0.75 -17.11
C SER A 6 17.57 2.27 -17.02
N GLY A 7 16.82 3.00 -16.17
CA GLY A 7 16.97 4.44 -15.95
C GLY A 7 16.97 4.81 -14.45
N VAL A 8 17.69 5.87 -14.11
CA VAL A 8 17.76 6.42 -12.73
C VAL A 8 16.38 6.95 -12.33
N LYS A 9 15.76 6.37 -11.30
CA LYS A 9 14.46 6.82 -10.80
C LYS A 9 14.57 8.16 -10.07
N ARG A 10 13.70 9.11 -10.40
CA ARG A 10 13.67 10.48 -9.84
C ARG A 10 12.29 10.83 -9.33
N VAL A 11 11.99 10.37 -8.11
CA VAL A 11 10.76 10.78 -7.41
C VAL A 11 11.00 12.07 -6.62
N PRO A 12 9.96 12.89 -6.34
CA PRO A 12 10.12 14.19 -5.67
C PRO A 12 10.95 14.14 -4.37
N SER A 13 10.73 13.10 -3.57
CA SER A 13 11.44 12.91 -2.29
C SER A 13 12.93 12.56 -2.42
N LEU A 14 13.39 12.12 -3.60
CA LEU A 14 14.81 11.91 -3.92
C LEU A 14 15.46 13.16 -4.48
N VAL A 15 14.71 13.97 -5.23
CA VAL A 15 15.21 15.20 -5.86
C VAL A 15 15.47 16.30 -4.82
N ALA A 16 14.60 16.40 -3.80
CA ALA A 16 14.73 17.40 -2.73
C ALA A 16 14.80 16.73 -1.34
N PRO A 17 15.96 16.13 -0.97
CA PRO A 17 16.07 15.34 0.26
C PRO A 17 15.83 16.15 1.54
N ASP A 18 16.26 17.43 1.58
CA ASP A 18 16.08 18.31 2.74
C ASP A 18 14.60 18.65 2.96
N VAL A 19 13.88 18.96 1.87
CA VAL A 19 12.43 19.19 1.91
C VAL A 19 11.70 17.92 2.31
N ALA A 20 12.08 16.78 1.73
CA ALA A 20 11.50 15.49 2.09
C ALA A 20 11.72 15.16 3.58
N GLN A 21 12.90 15.48 4.14
CA GLN A 21 13.16 15.32 5.56
C GLN A 21 12.29 16.25 6.42
N ALA A 22 12.11 17.51 6.02
CA ALA A 22 11.24 18.45 6.71
C ALA A 22 9.78 17.98 6.71
N VAL A 23 9.29 17.48 5.56
CA VAL A 23 7.95 16.87 5.45
C VAL A 23 7.82 15.68 6.39
N ARG A 24 8.78 14.75 6.43
CA ARG A 24 8.73 13.59 7.33
C ARG A 24 8.73 13.97 8.81
N ARG A 25 9.49 15.00 9.19
CA ARG A 25 9.41 15.57 10.55
C ARG A 25 8.02 16.13 10.83
N SER A 26 7.42 16.85 9.88
CA SER A 26 6.05 17.35 10.01
C SER A 26 5.06 16.19 10.18
N VAL A 27 5.13 15.14 9.35
CA VAL A 27 4.27 13.95 9.47
C VAL A 27 4.41 13.29 10.84
N ALA A 28 5.63 13.15 11.37
CA ALA A 28 5.83 12.62 12.71
C ALA A 28 5.12 13.46 13.79
N THR A 29 5.03 14.79 13.60
CA THR A 29 4.29 15.67 14.52
C THR A 29 2.78 15.56 14.40
N THR A 30 2.20 14.94 13.37
CA THR A 30 0.74 14.74 13.26
C THR A 30 0.30 13.41 13.88
N LEU A 31 1.24 12.49 14.06
CA LEU A 31 0.98 11.17 14.61
C LEU A 31 0.74 11.26 16.13
N ARG A 32 -0.40 10.73 16.58
CA ARG A 32 -0.87 10.76 17.97
C ARG A 32 -1.40 9.40 18.36
N GLN A 33 -1.50 9.15 19.66
CA GLN A 33 -2.12 7.92 20.18
C GLN A 33 -3.06 8.29 21.33
N LYS A 34 -4.28 7.75 21.31
CA LYS A 34 -5.20 7.87 22.45
C LYS A 34 -4.97 6.69 23.38
N LYS A 35 -4.67 6.95 24.65
CA LYS A 35 -4.43 5.90 25.66
C LYS A 35 -5.70 5.21 26.19
N VAL A 36 -6.86 5.41 25.57
CA VAL A 36 -8.16 4.94 26.11
C VAL A 36 -8.89 4.12 25.07
N ALA A 37 -9.51 3.01 25.52
CA ALA A 37 -10.35 2.03 24.81
C ALA A 37 -9.75 1.36 23.55
N PHE A 38 -9.14 2.12 22.65
CA PHE A 38 -8.49 1.66 21.43
C PHE A 38 -7.12 2.36 21.26
N PRO A 39 -6.04 1.78 21.80
CA PRO A 39 -4.69 2.37 21.79
C PRO A 39 -3.99 2.25 20.42
N CYS A 40 -4.69 2.65 19.36
CA CYS A 40 -4.15 2.75 18.01
C CYS A 40 -3.62 4.16 17.77
N TYR A 41 -2.49 4.27 17.07
CA TYR A 41 -2.01 5.54 16.56
C TYR A 41 -2.98 6.09 15.53
N PHE A 42 -3.01 7.41 15.37
CA PHE A 42 -3.77 8.11 14.34
C PHE A 42 -3.08 9.41 13.93
N MET A 43 -3.21 9.78 12.66
CA MET A 43 -2.72 11.05 12.11
C MET A 43 -3.77 12.13 12.28
N THR A 44 -3.39 13.32 12.75
CA THR A 44 -4.31 14.46 12.90
C THR A 44 -4.68 15.13 11.58
N ASP A 45 -3.82 15.01 10.58
CA ASP A 45 -3.90 15.82 9.36
C ASP A 45 -4.39 15.00 8.16
N MET A 46 -5.07 15.69 7.25
CA MET A 46 -5.67 15.08 6.07
C MET A 46 -5.07 15.61 4.76
N THR A 47 -4.01 14.99 4.24
CA THR A 47 -3.39 15.35 2.93
C THR A 47 -3.60 14.28 1.85
N TRP A 48 -3.45 14.68 0.59
CA TRP A 48 -3.48 13.79 -0.58
C TRP A 48 -2.43 14.29 -1.58
N PHE A 49 -1.89 13.37 -2.38
CA PHE A 49 -0.90 13.67 -3.41
C PHE A 49 -1.51 13.39 -4.78
N SER A 50 -1.38 14.36 -5.69
CA SER A 50 -1.70 14.22 -7.10
C SER A 50 -0.55 14.74 -7.94
N LEU A 51 -0.42 14.19 -9.14
CA LEU A 51 0.47 14.79 -10.14
C LEU A 51 -0.07 16.18 -10.53
N PRO A 52 0.79 17.18 -10.73
CA PRO A 52 0.37 18.51 -11.18
C PRO A 52 -0.32 18.44 -12.55
N ALA A 53 -1.34 19.28 -12.78
CA ALA A 53 -2.03 19.37 -14.07
C ALA A 53 -1.09 19.89 -15.18
N ASP A 54 -0.15 20.76 -14.82
CA ASP A 54 0.81 21.38 -15.75
C ASP A 54 1.76 20.36 -16.40
N LEU A 55 1.76 19.10 -15.96
CA LEU A 55 2.52 18.04 -16.63
C LEU A 55 2.08 17.82 -18.08
N ASP A 56 0.79 18.03 -18.38
CA ASP A 56 0.24 17.88 -19.73
C ASP A 56 0.70 19.01 -20.67
N GLU A 57 1.18 20.13 -20.11
CA GLU A 57 1.71 21.28 -20.87
C GLU A 57 3.18 21.11 -21.26
N LEU A 58 3.88 20.13 -20.68
CA LEU A 58 5.29 19.87 -20.98
C LEU A 58 5.44 19.29 -22.41
N PRO A 59 6.57 19.51 -23.09
CA PRO A 59 6.83 18.85 -24.37
C PRO A 59 6.80 17.32 -24.25
N ASP A 60 6.27 16.62 -25.25
CA ASP A 60 6.08 15.15 -25.23
C ASP A 60 7.33 14.37 -24.79
N MET A 61 8.51 14.77 -25.30
CA MET A 61 9.79 14.14 -24.94
C MET A 61 10.10 14.28 -23.44
N VAL A 62 9.76 15.43 -22.85
CA VAL A 62 9.95 15.70 -21.42
C VAL A 62 8.94 14.93 -20.58
N GLN A 63 7.67 14.86 -21.01
CA GLN A 63 6.66 14.04 -20.35
C GLN A 63 7.05 12.56 -20.33
N GLN A 64 7.50 12.03 -21.47
CA GLN A 64 7.95 10.64 -21.58
C GLN A 64 9.10 10.35 -20.61
N GLN A 65 10.11 11.21 -20.58
CA GLN A 65 11.23 11.08 -19.65
C GLN A 65 10.76 11.17 -18.19
N LEU A 66 9.93 12.16 -17.85
CA LEU A 66 9.38 12.32 -16.50
C LEU A 66 8.66 11.05 -16.04
N PHE A 67 7.76 10.51 -16.86
CA PHE A 67 7.02 9.31 -16.50
C PHE A 67 7.92 8.06 -16.44
N GLU A 68 8.99 7.99 -17.22
CA GLU A 68 9.98 6.91 -17.14
C GLU A 68 10.75 6.94 -15.80
N GLU A 69 11.11 8.13 -15.33
CA GLU A 69 11.85 8.33 -14.10
C GLU A 69 10.96 8.26 -12.84
N LEU A 70 9.68 8.60 -12.94
CA LEU A 70 8.73 8.70 -11.81
C LEU A 70 7.91 7.43 -11.58
N LEU A 71 7.47 6.76 -12.65
CA LEU A 71 6.51 5.66 -12.55
C LEU A 71 7.18 4.29 -12.50
N ASP A 72 6.44 3.34 -11.94
CA ASP A 72 6.71 1.92 -12.15
C ASP A 72 5.94 1.46 -13.40
N LYS A 73 6.62 1.49 -14.54
CA LYS A 73 6.03 1.14 -15.85
C LYS A 73 5.65 -0.34 -15.94
N GLU A 74 6.37 -1.21 -15.24
CA GLU A 74 6.06 -2.65 -15.22
C GLU A 74 4.77 -2.89 -14.45
N ALA A 75 4.66 -2.33 -13.23
CA ALA A 75 3.44 -2.42 -12.44
C ALA A 75 2.24 -1.75 -13.14
N GLN A 76 2.44 -0.57 -13.76
CA GLN A 76 1.39 0.08 -14.54
C GLN A 76 0.89 -0.83 -15.66
N LYS A 77 1.81 -1.41 -16.44
CA LYS A 77 1.48 -2.30 -17.54
C LYS A 77 0.74 -3.54 -17.06
N GLU A 78 1.19 -4.16 -15.97
CA GLU A 78 0.53 -5.35 -15.41
C GLU A 78 -0.93 -5.06 -15.01
N LEU A 79 -1.18 -3.91 -14.39
CA LEU A 79 -2.51 -3.52 -13.94
C LEU A 79 -3.44 -3.03 -15.07
N GLU A 80 -2.90 -2.68 -16.25
CA GLU A 80 -3.64 -2.17 -17.41
C GLU A 80 -3.68 -3.11 -18.62
N ALA A 81 -3.03 -4.27 -18.55
CA ALA A 81 -2.95 -5.23 -19.66
C ALA A 81 -4.29 -5.97 -19.91
N ASP A 82 -4.23 -7.22 -20.38
CA ASP A 82 -5.37 -7.95 -20.95
C ASP A 82 -6.61 -8.07 -20.04
N ALA A 83 -6.44 -7.95 -18.72
CA ALA A 83 -7.52 -7.87 -17.74
C ALA A 83 -7.32 -6.62 -16.87
N PRO A 84 -7.73 -5.43 -17.35
CA PRO A 84 -7.36 -4.17 -16.73
C PRO A 84 -8.08 -4.00 -15.39
N ILE A 85 -7.30 -3.81 -14.34
CA ILE A 85 -7.74 -3.66 -12.95
C ILE A 85 -7.92 -2.18 -12.62
N ILE A 86 -7.01 -1.35 -13.15
CA ILE A 86 -7.10 0.10 -13.11
C ILE A 86 -7.33 0.64 -14.52
N ASN A 87 -7.85 1.87 -14.59
CA ASN A 87 -7.95 2.63 -15.83
C ASN A 87 -8.71 1.96 -16.99
N TRP A 88 -9.56 0.96 -16.69
CA TRP A 88 -10.39 0.26 -17.66
C TRP A 88 -11.58 1.08 -18.15
N ASN A 89 -12.01 2.10 -17.39
CA ASN A 89 -13.16 2.93 -17.69
C ASN A 89 -12.73 4.27 -18.30
N LEU A 90 -12.94 4.43 -19.61
CA LEU A 90 -12.59 5.64 -20.36
C LEU A 90 -13.32 6.90 -19.89
N ASP A 91 -14.56 6.78 -19.39
CA ASP A 91 -15.27 7.93 -18.83
C ASP A 91 -14.58 8.45 -17.56
N VAL A 92 -14.01 7.55 -16.74
CA VAL A 92 -13.30 7.93 -15.52
C VAL A 92 -11.91 8.47 -15.86
N THR A 93 -11.19 7.81 -16.75
CA THR A 93 -9.80 8.16 -17.06
C THR A 93 -9.69 9.39 -17.95
N GLU A 94 -10.41 9.42 -19.08
CA GLU A 94 -10.25 10.45 -20.11
C GLU A 94 -11.23 11.60 -19.89
N ARG A 95 -12.53 11.31 -19.71
CA ARG A 95 -13.54 12.36 -19.57
C ARG A 95 -13.48 13.09 -18.23
N LEU A 96 -13.24 12.35 -17.14
CA LEU A 96 -13.13 12.91 -15.79
C LEU A 96 -11.68 13.18 -15.36
N GLY A 97 -10.68 12.89 -16.21
CA GLY A 97 -9.26 13.14 -15.90
C GLY A 97 -8.74 12.38 -14.67
N SER A 98 -9.38 11.27 -14.28
CA SER A 98 -9.09 10.54 -13.04
C SER A 98 -8.22 9.30 -13.28
N ARG A 99 -7.26 9.40 -14.22
CA ARG A 99 -6.33 8.32 -14.51
C ARG A 99 -5.40 8.06 -13.32
N LEU A 100 -5.29 6.79 -12.93
CA LEU A 100 -4.40 6.36 -11.85
C LEU A 100 -2.99 6.05 -12.37
N TYR A 101 -1.97 6.53 -11.66
CA TYR A 101 -0.56 6.28 -11.99
C TYR A 101 0.13 5.53 -10.86
N ALA A 102 0.78 4.42 -11.21
CA ALA A 102 1.60 3.61 -10.32
C ALA A 102 2.96 4.28 -10.12
N LEU A 103 3.10 5.01 -9.01
CA LEU A 103 4.37 5.62 -8.63
C LEU A 103 5.41 4.55 -8.33
N TRP A 104 6.66 4.84 -8.71
CA TRP A 104 7.77 3.99 -8.31
C TRP A 104 8.04 4.12 -6.80
N ASN A 105 8.30 2.98 -6.16
CA ASN A 105 8.71 2.88 -4.76
C ASN A 105 9.92 1.95 -4.63
N ARG A 106 10.66 2.05 -3.52
CA ARG A 106 11.80 1.17 -3.25
C ARG A 106 11.31 -0.21 -2.81
N THR A 107 11.97 -1.25 -3.29
CA THR A 107 11.73 -2.64 -2.90
C THR A 107 12.65 -3.02 -1.74
N ALA A 108 12.14 -2.93 -0.50
CA ALA A 108 12.89 -3.26 0.72
C ALA A 108 12.00 -3.73 1.89
N GLY A 109 10.83 -4.32 1.61
CA GLY A 109 9.87 -4.74 2.64
C GLY A 109 8.99 -3.62 3.22
N ASP A 110 9.26 -2.35 2.88
CA ASP A 110 8.49 -1.18 3.34
C ASP A 110 7.62 -0.54 2.24
N CYS A 111 7.42 -1.24 1.11
CA CYS A 111 6.74 -0.69 -0.06
C CYS A 111 5.31 -0.22 0.22
N LEU A 112 4.55 -0.89 1.10
CA LEU A 112 3.21 -0.45 1.52
C LEU A 112 3.24 0.91 2.23
N LEU A 113 4.17 1.10 3.16
CA LEU A 113 4.28 2.32 3.94
C LEU A 113 4.78 3.48 3.07
N ASP A 114 5.73 3.19 2.20
CA ASP A 114 6.18 4.11 1.17
C ASP A 114 5.02 4.52 0.25
N SER A 115 4.18 3.57 -0.19
CA SER A 115 3.00 3.88 -1.01
C SER A 115 1.97 4.73 -0.25
N VAL A 116 1.73 4.46 1.03
CA VAL A 116 0.84 5.29 1.86
C VAL A 116 1.38 6.71 1.98
N LEU A 117 2.65 6.89 2.35
CA LEU A 117 3.23 8.23 2.49
C LEU A 117 3.43 8.96 1.16
N GLN A 118 3.66 8.23 0.05
CA GLN A 118 3.72 8.84 -1.27
C GLN A 118 2.35 9.40 -1.70
N THR A 119 1.27 8.63 -1.52
CA THR A 119 -0.09 9.03 -1.92
C THR A 119 -0.70 10.13 -1.04
N THR A 120 -0.05 10.46 0.08
CA THR A 120 -0.55 11.45 1.05
C THR A 120 0.38 12.66 1.17
N TRP A 121 1.68 12.46 1.34
CA TRP A 121 2.68 13.53 1.56
C TRP A 121 3.79 13.57 0.49
N GLY A 122 3.77 12.67 -0.51
CA GLY A 122 4.77 12.63 -1.57
C GLY A 122 6.16 12.17 -1.12
N VAL A 123 6.27 11.48 0.03
CA VAL A 123 7.54 11.03 0.62
C VAL A 123 7.54 9.53 0.96
N PHE A 124 8.72 8.97 1.19
CA PHE A 124 8.90 7.59 1.67
C PHE A 124 8.97 7.52 3.20
N ASP A 125 8.69 6.36 3.81
CA ASP A 125 8.86 6.13 5.26
C ASP A 125 10.31 5.79 5.59
N ARG A 126 11.25 6.71 5.34
CA ARG A 126 12.69 6.45 5.51
C ARG A 126 13.10 6.26 6.97
N GLU A 127 12.48 6.99 7.89
CA GLU A 127 12.77 6.93 9.32
C GLU A 127 11.87 5.93 10.08
N ASN A 128 11.17 5.05 9.36
CA ASN A 128 10.28 4.02 9.93
C ASN A 128 9.29 4.60 10.94
N THR A 129 8.81 5.82 10.71
CA THR A 129 7.90 6.49 11.65
C THR A 129 6.52 5.86 11.54
N LEU A 130 6.05 5.64 10.32
CA LEU A 130 4.78 4.97 10.08
C LEU A 130 4.88 3.47 10.39
N ARG A 131 6.02 2.82 10.06
CA ARG A 131 6.30 1.42 10.42
C ARG A 131 6.17 1.18 11.93
N ARG A 132 6.80 2.02 12.73
CA ARG A 132 6.75 1.91 14.21
C ARG A 132 5.33 2.13 14.72
N ALA A 133 4.64 3.16 14.22
CA ALA A 133 3.24 3.43 14.57
C ALA A 133 2.32 2.24 14.28
N LEU A 134 2.52 1.59 13.12
CA LEU A 134 1.81 0.38 12.71
C LEU A 134 2.09 -0.78 13.66
N PHE A 135 3.36 -1.07 13.93
CA PHE A 135 3.78 -2.14 14.83
C PHE A 135 3.19 -1.96 16.24
N ASP A 136 3.35 -0.77 16.82
CA ASP A 136 2.88 -0.44 18.16
C ASP A 136 1.35 -0.51 18.22
N SER A 137 0.64 0.06 17.22
CA SER A 137 -0.83 0.00 17.17
C SER A 137 -1.35 -1.43 17.14
N LEU A 138 -0.72 -2.30 16.34
CA LEU A 138 -1.14 -3.68 16.18
C LEU A 138 -0.95 -4.48 17.48
N HIS A 139 0.13 -4.23 18.22
CA HIS A 139 0.40 -4.89 19.50
C HIS A 139 -0.46 -4.34 20.64
N GLU A 140 -0.52 -3.02 20.79
CA GLU A 140 -1.23 -2.40 21.90
C GLU A 140 -2.75 -2.52 21.77
N ALA A 141 -3.28 -2.49 20.54
CA ALA A 141 -4.70 -2.65 20.26
C ALA A 141 -5.05 -4.07 19.77
N ALA A 142 -4.19 -5.07 20.02
CA ALA A 142 -4.38 -6.46 19.60
C ALA A 142 -5.76 -7.03 20.00
N SER A 143 -6.26 -6.69 21.20
CA SER A 143 -7.58 -7.14 21.67
C SER A 143 -8.75 -6.61 20.84
N ALA A 144 -8.57 -5.49 20.14
CA ALA A 144 -9.58 -4.94 19.22
C ALA A 144 -9.40 -5.45 17.78
N PHE A 145 -8.15 -5.68 17.35
CA PHE A 145 -7.83 -6.16 16.01
C PHE A 145 -8.09 -7.67 15.85
N TYR A 146 -7.75 -8.49 16.85
CA TYR A 146 -7.86 -9.94 16.79
C TYR A 146 -9.27 -10.45 16.46
N PRO A 147 -10.36 -9.99 17.11
CA PRO A 147 -11.69 -10.50 16.79
C PRO A 147 -12.09 -10.26 15.34
N ARG A 148 -11.67 -9.13 14.75
CA ARG A 148 -11.96 -8.79 13.34
C ARG A 148 -11.15 -9.62 12.37
N TRP A 149 -9.87 -9.84 12.68
CA TRP A 149 -9.05 -10.77 11.91
C TRP A 149 -9.60 -12.20 11.98
N TYR A 150 -9.99 -12.66 13.18
CA TYR A 150 -10.57 -13.99 13.38
C TYR A 150 -11.89 -14.18 12.60
N GLU A 151 -12.81 -13.21 12.67
CA GLU A 151 -14.04 -13.21 11.86
C GLU A 151 -13.74 -13.32 10.36
N TYR A 152 -12.70 -12.62 9.88
CA TYR A 152 -12.25 -12.68 8.50
C TYR A 152 -11.69 -14.06 8.13
N GLU A 153 -10.81 -14.64 8.95
CA GLU A 153 -10.25 -15.98 8.72
C GLU A 153 -11.34 -17.05 8.66
N LEU A 154 -12.32 -17.01 9.58
CA LEU A 154 -13.46 -17.93 9.56
C LEU A 154 -14.21 -17.88 8.23
N GLN A 155 -14.49 -16.68 7.70
CA GLN A 155 -15.13 -16.53 6.39
C GLN A 155 -14.31 -17.12 5.25
N GLN A 156 -12.98 -17.02 5.30
CA GLN A 156 -12.11 -17.66 4.30
C GLN A 156 -12.19 -19.19 4.38
N THR A 157 -12.29 -19.73 5.59
CA THR A 157 -12.31 -21.18 5.82
C THR A 157 -13.63 -21.81 5.39
N GLU A 158 -14.74 -21.11 5.61
CA GLU A 158 -16.05 -21.50 5.07
C GLU A 158 -16.03 -21.53 3.55
N ARG A 159 -15.43 -20.52 2.91
CA ARG A 159 -15.32 -20.43 1.46
C ARG A 159 -14.44 -21.53 0.84
N LEU A 160 -13.43 -21.98 1.57
CA LEU A 160 -12.45 -22.97 1.12
C LEU A 160 -12.70 -24.37 1.70
N GLU A 161 -13.82 -24.55 2.42
CA GLU A 161 -14.29 -25.81 3.02
C GLU A 161 -13.24 -26.52 3.90
N TYR A 162 -12.44 -25.76 4.67
CA TYR A 162 -11.52 -26.32 5.66
C TYR A 162 -11.82 -25.83 7.08
N ARG A 163 -11.18 -26.46 8.08
CA ARG A 163 -11.32 -26.09 9.49
C ARG A 163 -10.01 -25.58 10.05
N LEU A 164 -10.11 -24.57 10.90
CA LEU A 164 -8.97 -24.04 11.64
C LEU A 164 -8.81 -24.78 12.96
N ASP A 165 -7.56 -25.03 13.30
CA ASP A 165 -7.15 -25.44 14.63
C ASP A 165 -6.82 -24.20 15.47
N GLU A 166 -7.21 -24.20 16.75
CA GLU A 166 -7.04 -23.04 17.65
C GLU A 166 -5.56 -22.73 17.94
N ASP A 167 -4.70 -23.76 17.99
CA ASP A 167 -3.27 -23.53 18.19
C ASP A 167 -2.61 -22.99 16.92
N GLN A 168 -3.05 -23.45 15.74
CA GLN A 168 -2.64 -22.86 14.46
C GLN A 168 -3.05 -21.39 14.37
N LEU A 169 -4.29 -21.04 14.72
CA LEU A 169 -4.75 -19.65 14.71
C LEU A 169 -3.94 -18.75 15.64
N ARG A 170 -3.65 -19.23 16.85
CA ARG A 170 -2.79 -18.49 17.79
C ARG A 170 -1.39 -18.30 17.20
N HIS A 171 -0.84 -19.30 16.54
CA HIS A 171 0.45 -19.21 15.87
C HIS A 171 0.43 -18.18 14.74
N ASP A 172 -0.56 -18.23 13.86
CA ASP A 172 -0.71 -17.34 12.70
C ASP A 172 -0.88 -15.89 13.15
N TRP A 173 -1.67 -15.64 14.20
CA TRP A 173 -1.79 -14.32 14.80
C TRP A 173 -0.44 -13.77 15.28
N LEU A 174 0.34 -14.58 16.01
CA LEU A 174 1.66 -14.17 16.49
C LEU A 174 2.64 -13.91 15.34
N GLN A 175 2.56 -14.68 14.26
CA GLN A 175 3.34 -14.43 13.05
C GLN A 175 2.96 -13.09 12.41
N LEU A 176 1.66 -12.81 12.27
CA LEU A 176 1.17 -11.53 11.74
C LEU A 176 1.65 -10.34 12.58
N LEU A 177 1.60 -10.44 13.90
CA LEU A 177 2.16 -9.40 14.79
C LEU A 177 3.66 -9.17 14.52
N ALA A 178 4.42 -10.25 14.35
CA ALA A 178 5.86 -10.18 14.11
C ALA A 178 6.23 -9.52 12.77
N LEU A 179 5.36 -9.61 11.76
CA LEU A 179 5.53 -8.97 10.45
C LEU A 179 5.50 -7.44 10.52
N GLY A 180 5.07 -6.81 11.62
CA GLY A 180 5.15 -5.35 11.74
C GLY A 180 6.60 -4.82 11.91
N LYS A 181 7.60 -5.69 12.17
CA LYS A 181 9.01 -5.28 12.33
C LYS A 181 9.60 -4.68 11.04
N PRO A 182 10.54 -3.73 11.07
CA PRO A 182 11.11 -3.16 9.85
C PRO A 182 11.71 -4.22 8.91
N GLY A 183 11.52 -4.04 7.59
CA GLY A 183 12.09 -4.90 6.56
C GLY A 183 11.36 -6.23 6.29
N THR A 184 10.31 -6.57 7.04
CA THR A 184 9.46 -7.72 6.72
C THR A 184 8.30 -7.32 5.80
N PRO A 185 7.86 -8.19 4.87
CA PRO A 185 6.68 -7.93 4.06
C PRO A 185 5.44 -7.82 4.93
N LEU A 186 4.52 -6.93 4.54
CA LEU A 186 3.28 -6.65 5.27
C LEU A 186 2.09 -7.31 4.58
N GLU A 187 1.12 -7.74 5.38
CA GLU A 187 -0.10 -8.41 4.93
C GLU A 187 -1.37 -7.56 5.13
N GLN A 188 -2.54 -8.07 4.75
CA GLN A 188 -3.82 -7.35 4.75
C GLN A 188 -4.20 -6.74 6.10
N LEU A 189 -3.93 -7.44 7.22
CA LEU A 189 -4.17 -6.91 8.56
C LEU A 189 -3.43 -5.58 8.80
N HIS A 190 -2.25 -5.44 8.21
CA HIS A 190 -1.46 -4.22 8.31
C HIS A 190 -2.05 -3.09 7.46
N VAL A 191 -2.62 -3.41 6.29
CA VAL A 191 -3.38 -2.43 5.49
C VAL A 191 -4.59 -1.92 6.29
N TRP A 192 -5.33 -2.83 6.93
CA TRP A 192 -6.47 -2.47 7.75
C TRP A 192 -6.08 -1.64 8.99
N THR A 193 -4.96 -1.97 9.63
CA THR A 193 -4.41 -1.18 10.74
C THR A 193 -3.95 0.20 10.26
N LEU A 194 -3.28 0.27 9.11
CA LEU A 194 -2.88 1.55 8.51
C LEU A 194 -4.07 2.44 8.19
N ALA A 195 -5.19 1.87 7.72
CA ALA A 195 -6.41 2.63 7.47
C ALA A 195 -6.91 3.35 8.72
N HIS A 196 -6.82 2.71 9.89
CA HIS A 196 -7.11 3.34 11.18
C HIS A 196 -6.10 4.44 11.51
N ILE A 197 -4.81 4.19 11.28
CA ILE A 197 -3.74 5.17 11.54
C ILE A 197 -3.91 6.43 10.68
N ILE A 198 -4.13 6.27 9.38
CA ILE A 198 -4.34 7.43 8.48
C ILE A 198 -5.76 8.01 8.58
N ARG A 199 -6.64 7.36 9.37
CA ARG A 199 -8.07 7.66 9.53
C ARG A 199 -8.80 7.81 8.21
N ARG A 200 -8.42 6.97 7.25
CA ARG A 200 -9.02 6.91 5.92
C ARG A 200 -8.98 5.49 5.42
N PRO A 201 -10.00 5.08 4.68
CA PRO A 201 -9.95 3.78 4.07
C PRO A 201 -8.97 3.75 2.88
N ILE A 202 -8.56 2.53 2.53
CA ILE A 202 -7.51 2.21 1.56
C ILE A 202 -8.10 1.17 0.60
N ILE A 203 -8.16 1.42 -0.72
CA ILE A 203 -8.30 0.33 -1.70
C ILE A 203 -6.92 -0.22 -2.04
N VAL A 204 -6.95 -1.49 -2.40
CA VAL A 204 -5.86 -2.21 -3.03
C VAL A 204 -6.40 -2.74 -4.36
N TYR A 205 -5.86 -2.24 -5.47
CA TYR A 205 -6.10 -2.83 -6.79
C TYR A 205 -4.95 -3.78 -7.09
N GLY A 206 -5.23 -5.07 -7.17
CA GLY A 206 -4.22 -6.10 -7.38
C GLY A 206 -4.74 -7.23 -8.25
N VAL A 207 -3.83 -7.93 -8.90
CA VAL A 207 -4.15 -9.12 -9.71
C VAL A 207 -4.79 -10.19 -8.84
N LYS A 208 -5.88 -10.80 -9.31
CA LYS A 208 -6.58 -11.87 -8.57
C LYS A 208 -5.77 -13.16 -8.42
N TYR A 209 -4.87 -13.41 -9.37
CA TYR A 209 -4.06 -14.62 -9.45
C TYR A 209 -2.59 -14.26 -9.60
N VAL A 210 -1.73 -14.91 -8.83
CA VAL A 210 -0.30 -14.90 -9.08
C VAL A 210 -0.03 -15.84 -10.25
N LYS A 211 0.57 -15.35 -11.32
CA LYS A 211 0.91 -16.16 -12.50
C LYS A 211 2.33 -16.72 -12.38
N SER A 212 2.54 -17.91 -12.92
CA SER A 212 3.86 -18.51 -13.09
C SER A 212 4.62 -17.77 -14.20
N PHE A 213 5.93 -18.04 -14.34
CA PHE A 213 6.72 -17.55 -15.46
C PHE A 213 6.20 -18.01 -16.83
N ARG A 214 5.34 -19.04 -16.86
CA ARG A 214 4.66 -19.54 -18.06
C ARG A 214 3.26 -18.94 -18.26
N GLY A 215 2.82 -18.06 -17.36
CA GLY A 215 1.50 -17.41 -17.38
C GLY A 215 0.37 -18.19 -16.70
N GLU A 216 0.67 -19.34 -16.08
CA GLU A 216 -0.35 -20.19 -15.42
C GLU A 216 -0.65 -19.71 -14.00
N PRO A 217 -1.92 -19.74 -13.53
CA PRO A 217 -2.24 -19.32 -12.17
C PRO A 217 -1.61 -20.27 -11.13
N LEU A 218 -0.65 -19.76 -10.35
CA LEU A 218 0.00 -20.47 -9.23
C LEU A 218 -0.84 -20.44 -7.96
N GLY A 219 -1.69 -19.42 -7.80
CA GLY A 219 -2.54 -19.26 -6.62
C GLY A 219 -3.31 -17.94 -6.64
N TYR A 220 -4.23 -17.79 -5.70
CA TYR A 220 -4.94 -16.53 -5.50
C TYR A 220 -4.02 -15.50 -4.84
N ALA A 221 -4.00 -14.28 -5.36
CA ALA A 221 -3.41 -13.18 -4.62
C ALA A 221 -4.37 -12.82 -3.48
N ARG A 222 -3.87 -12.86 -2.24
CA ARG A 222 -4.73 -12.66 -1.08
C ARG A 222 -5.18 -11.21 -0.88
N PHE A 223 -4.71 -10.24 -1.68
CA PHE A 223 -4.90 -8.80 -1.39
C PHE A 223 -6.13 -8.13 -2.04
N GLU A 224 -6.87 -8.81 -2.93
CA GLU A 224 -8.03 -8.21 -3.61
C GLU A 224 -9.30 -8.34 -2.74
N GLY A 225 -9.82 -7.21 -2.25
CA GLY A 225 -11.08 -7.18 -1.48
C GLY A 225 -11.39 -5.85 -0.76
N GLU A 226 -12.68 -5.59 -0.56
CA GLU A 226 -13.22 -4.49 0.25
C GLU A 226 -13.01 -4.79 1.74
N SER A 227 -12.21 -3.99 2.44
CA SER A 227 -12.17 -4.02 3.91
C SER A 227 -13.43 -3.37 4.47
N GLY A 228 -14.52 -4.13 4.48
CA GLY A 228 -15.84 -3.70 4.93
C GLY A 228 -16.58 -2.89 3.87
N ARG A 229 -17.88 -3.14 3.73
CA ARG A 229 -18.79 -2.43 2.83
C ARG A 229 -18.64 -0.90 2.95
N GLU A 230 -17.91 -0.29 2.02
CA GLU A 230 -18.10 1.03 1.37
C GLU A 230 -16.81 1.40 0.63
N VAL A 231 -16.96 1.74 -0.64
CA VAL A 231 -15.97 2.24 -1.61
C VAL A 231 -14.87 3.10 -0.98
N THR A 232 -13.57 2.89 -1.26
CA THR A 232 -12.56 3.93 -0.92
C THR A 232 -11.23 3.97 -1.69
N LEU A 233 -11.25 4.42 -2.95
CA LEU A 233 -10.16 4.48 -3.96
C LEU A 233 -8.71 4.63 -3.43
N GLY A 234 -7.83 3.74 -3.88
CA GLY A 234 -6.37 3.72 -3.67
C GLY A 234 -5.75 2.54 -4.44
N CYS A 235 -4.64 2.74 -5.14
CA CYS A 235 -3.96 1.66 -5.87
C CYS A 235 -2.73 1.23 -5.08
N MET A 236 -2.85 0.19 -4.26
CA MET A 236 -1.70 -0.48 -3.67
C MET A 236 -1.33 -1.70 -4.50
N LYS A 237 -0.06 -1.75 -4.90
CA LYS A 237 0.53 -2.87 -5.65
C LYS A 237 0.25 -4.19 -4.92
N GLY A 238 -0.14 -5.20 -5.68
CA GLY A 238 -0.11 -6.59 -5.23
C GLY A 238 1.30 -6.91 -4.75
N PHE A 239 1.42 -7.32 -3.49
CA PHE A 239 2.63 -7.92 -2.97
C PHE A 239 2.83 -9.27 -3.66
N GLY A 240 3.50 -9.26 -4.81
CA GLY A 240 4.14 -10.45 -5.35
C GLY A 240 5.29 -10.83 -4.43
N CYS A 241 5.36 -12.10 -4.06
CA CYS A 241 6.45 -12.69 -3.27
C CYS A 241 7.82 -12.15 -3.72
N CYS A 242 8.46 -11.33 -2.89
CA CYS A 242 9.89 -11.12 -2.98
C CYS A 242 10.56 -12.40 -2.50
N ASN A 243 11.05 -13.23 -3.43
CA ASN A 243 12.18 -14.12 -3.16
C ASN A 243 13.47 -13.33 -3.26
#